data_AF-A0A2N2RD80-F1
#
_entry.id   AF-A0A2N2RD80-F1
#
_cell.length_a   1.000
_cell.length_b   1.000
_cell.length_c   1.000
_cell.angle_alpha   90.00
_cell.angle_beta   90.00
_cell.angle_gamma   90.00
#
_symmetry.space_group_name_H-M   'P 1'
#
loop_
_entity.id
_entity.type
_entity.pdbx_description
1 polymer ?
#
loop_
_entity_poly.entity_id
_entity_poly.type
_entity_poly.pdbx_seq_one_letter_code
_entity_poly.pdbx_strand_id
1 'polypeptide(L)'
;MADAIGVYKEMADARHGRGFSFADLAADRAGTRFGELLSGAAPRLDALLDKAFSDGDLIPLISDLPESISAAEFRRQFGNTGSPAYRQLTTEIERRLDALPLYKPE
;
A
#
# COMPACT_ATOMS: atom_id res chain seq x y z
N MET A 1 9.31 -6.32 11.71
CA MET A 1 9.42 -5.26 12.73
C MET A 1 8.95 -3.89 12.23
N ALA A 2 8.98 -3.61 10.91
CA ALA A 2 8.44 -2.38 10.34
C ALA A 2 6.89 -2.26 10.40
N ASP A 3 6.16 -3.38 10.27
CA ASP A 3 4.68 -3.38 10.27
C ASP A 3 4.05 -2.79 11.54
N ALA A 4 4.63 -3.04 12.71
CA ALA A 4 4.05 -2.58 13.97
C ALA A 4 4.20 -1.06 14.17
N ILE A 5 5.29 -0.47 13.64
CA ILE A 5 5.55 0.96 13.75
C ILE A 5 4.67 1.75 12.77
N GLY A 6 4.44 1.21 11.56
CA GLY A 6 3.52 1.80 10.59
C GLY A 6 2.09 1.89 11.14
N VAL A 7 1.57 0.80 11.69
CA VAL A 7 0.23 0.77 12.30
C VAL A 7 0.12 1.74 13.49
N TYR A 8 1.18 1.91 14.28
CA TYR A 8 1.16 2.82 15.43
C TYR A 8 1.22 4.30 15.04
N LYS A 9 1.95 4.64 13.96
CA LYS A 9 1.95 6.00 13.37
C LYS A 9 0.55 6.39 12.90
N GLU A 10 -0.11 5.50 12.16
CA GLU A 10 -1.48 5.70 11.67
C GLU A 10 -2.50 5.87 12.81
N MET A 11 -2.36 5.11 13.90
CA MET A 11 -3.23 5.27 15.08
C MET A 11 -2.97 6.59 15.85
N ALA A 12 -1.74 7.11 15.82
CA ALA A 12 -1.40 8.40 16.42
C ALA A 12 -1.91 9.58 15.57
N ASP A 13 -1.81 9.47 14.24
CA ASP A 13 -2.29 10.48 13.29
C ASP A 13 -3.83 10.51 13.22
N ALA A 14 -4.51 9.39 13.50
CA ALA A 14 -5.96 9.35 13.69
C ALA A 14 -6.46 10.21 14.87
N ARG A 15 -5.58 10.66 15.78
CA ARG A 15 -5.92 11.60 16.86
C ARG A 15 -5.75 13.08 16.47
N HIS A 16 -5.04 13.39 15.39
CA HIS A 16 -4.72 14.78 14.98
C HIS A 16 -5.05 15.13 13.51
N GLY A 17 -5.70 14.23 12.77
CA GLY A 17 -6.29 14.46 11.44
C GLY A 17 -5.47 13.74 10.36
N ARG A 18 -5.92 12.60 9.82
CA ARG A 18 -7.00 12.49 8.82
C ARG A 18 -7.84 11.21 8.97
N GLY A 19 -7.46 10.28 9.84
CA GLY A 19 -8.04 8.92 9.90
C GLY A 19 -7.24 7.92 9.07
N PHE A 20 -7.50 6.63 9.25
CA PHE A 20 -6.83 5.53 8.54
C PHE A 20 -7.15 5.57 7.04
N SER A 21 -6.14 5.32 6.22
CA SER A 21 -6.23 5.36 4.75
C SER A 21 -5.66 4.10 4.12
N PHE A 22 -6.51 3.36 3.38
CA PHE A 22 -6.04 2.23 2.57
C PHE A 22 -5.25 2.71 1.34
N ALA A 23 -5.46 3.94 0.88
CA ALA A 23 -4.68 4.53 -0.20
C ALA A 23 -3.23 4.79 0.25
N ASP A 24 -3.03 5.31 1.47
CA ASP A 24 -1.69 5.51 2.04
C ASP A 24 -1.00 4.16 2.27
N LEU A 25 -1.73 3.15 2.78
CA LEU A 25 -1.21 1.79 2.90
C LEU A 25 -0.76 1.23 1.54
N ALA A 26 -1.56 1.42 0.49
CA ALA A 26 -1.19 0.96 -0.85
C ALA A 26 0.07 1.67 -1.39
N ALA A 27 0.22 2.97 -1.12
CA ALA A 27 1.39 3.76 -1.49
C ALA A 27 2.66 3.28 -0.77
N ASP A 28 2.59 3.04 0.54
CA ASP A 28 3.71 2.51 1.33
C ASP A 28 4.16 1.13 0.83
N ARG A 29 3.20 0.28 0.44
CA ARG A 29 3.50 -1.06 -0.11
C ARG A 29 4.15 -0.98 -1.48
N ALA A 30 3.64 -0.12 -2.37
CA ALA A 30 4.27 0.16 -3.66
C ALA A 30 5.72 0.65 -3.48
N GLY A 31 5.92 1.64 -2.61
CA GLY A 31 7.25 2.20 -2.32
C GLY A 31 8.22 1.16 -1.75
N THR A 32 7.76 0.30 -0.85
CA THR A 32 8.56 -0.79 -0.27
C THR A 32 9.05 -1.76 -1.35
N ARG A 33 8.12 -2.27 -2.18
CA ARG A 33 8.47 -3.19 -3.29
C ARG A 33 9.39 -2.55 -4.30
N PHE A 34 9.18 -1.26 -4.61
CA PHE A 34 10.07 -0.53 -5.51
C PHE A 34 11.49 -0.39 -4.93
N GLY A 35 11.62 -0.07 -3.64
CA GLY A 35 12.90 -0.01 -2.95
C GLY A 35 13.63 -1.36 -2.92
N GLU A 36 12.90 -2.46 -2.75
CA GLU A 36 13.44 -3.82 -2.83
C GLU A 36 13.97 -4.16 -4.22
N LEU A 37 13.23 -3.79 -5.28
CA LEU A 37 13.69 -3.95 -6.66
C LEU A 37 14.98 -3.16 -6.94
N LEU A 38 15.04 -1.90 -6.50
CA LEU A 38 16.23 -1.05 -6.64
C LEU A 38 17.43 -1.64 -5.92
N SER A 39 17.22 -2.16 -4.71
CA SER A 39 18.29 -2.77 -3.90
C SER A 39 18.78 -4.09 -4.47
N GLY A 40 17.91 -4.83 -5.16
CA GLY A 40 18.24 -6.11 -5.81
C GLY A 40 18.90 -5.99 -7.17
N ALA A 41 19.10 -4.78 -7.71
CA ALA A 41 19.60 -4.52 -9.07
C ALA A 41 18.86 -5.37 -10.13
N ALA A 42 17.53 -5.46 -10.01
CA ALA A 42 16.74 -6.35 -10.84
C ALA A 42 16.84 -5.94 -12.33
N PRO A 43 17.11 -6.85 -13.28
CA PRO A 43 17.28 -6.52 -14.71
C PRO A 43 16.08 -5.78 -15.32
N ARG A 44 14.89 -5.95 -14.74
CA ARG A 44 13.65 -5.24 -15.11
C ARG A 44 13.71 -3.72 -14.91
N LEU A 45 14.64 -3.20 -14.10
CA LEU A 45 14.82 -1.76 -13.89
C LEU A 45 15.39 -1.05 -15.10
N ASP A 46 16.26 -1.70 -15.87
CA ASP A 46 16.84 -1.10 -17.08
C ASP A 46 15.74 -0.80 -18.11
N ALA A 47 14.75 -1.69 -18.21
CA ALA A 47 13.57 -1.50 -19.06
C ALA A 47 12.66 -0.33 -18.62
N LEU A 48 12.76 0.13 -17.37
CA LEU A 48 12.05 1.33 -16.89
C LEU A 48 12.79 2.61 -17.27
N LEU A 49 14.11 2.58 -17.35
CA LEU A 49 14.92 3.74 -17.73
C LEU A 49 14.75 4.12 -19.21
N ASP A 50 14.35 3.15 -20.05
CA ASP A 50 14.14 3.33 -21.48
C ASP A 50 12.73 3.83 -21.86
N LYS A 51 11.82 4.01 -20.89
CA LYS A 51 10.44 4.45 -21.13
C LYS A 51 10.05 5.63 -20.26
N ALA A 52 9.07 6.41 -20.73
CA ALA A 52 8.41 7.39 -19.89
C ALA A 52 7.73 6.67 -18.72
N PHE A 53 8.14 7.02 -17.51
CA PHE A 53 7.70 6.41 -16.27
C PHE A 53 6.64 7.29 -15.61
N SER A 54 5.52 6.69 -15.19
CA SER A 54 4.40 7.40 -14.58
C SER A 54 4.00 6.80 -13.25
N ASP A 55 3.21 7.53 -12.47
CA ASP A 55 2.68 7.04 -11.19
C ASP A 55 1.96 5.70 -11.35
N GLY A 56 1.22 5.50 -12.45
CA GLY A 56 0.49 4.25 -12.71
C GLY A 56 1.37 3.01 -12.93
N ASP A 57 2.67 3.20 -13.17
CA ASP A 57 3.65 2.10 -13.25
C ASP A 57 4.16 1.67 -11.86
N LEU A 58 4.04 2.57 -10.87
CA LEU A 58 4.45 2.38 -9.48
C LEU A 58 3.29 2.02 -8.56
N ILE A 59 2.18 2.72 -8.67
CA ILE A 59 1.05 2.61 -7.75
C ILE A 59 -0.20 2.20 -8.53
N PRO A 60 -0.96 1.20 -8.04
CA PRO A 60 -2.19 0.82 -8.70
C PRO A 60 -3.25 1.93 -8.53
N LEU A 61 -4.43 1.72 -9.10
CA LEU A 61 -5.57 2.58 -8.76
C LEU A 61 -5.84 2.47 -7.25
N ILE A 62 -5.74 3.60 -6.55
CA ILE A 62 -5.96 3.71 -5.09
C ILE A 62 -7.11 4.66 -4.74
N SER A 63 -7.62 5.44 -5.70
CA SER A 63 -8.64 6.47 -5.47
C SER A 63 -10.01 5.91 -5.09
N ASP A 64 -10.22 4.61 -5.26
CA ASP A 64 -11.43 3.87 -4.87
C ASP A 64 -11.26 3.15 -3.51
N LEU A 65 -10.11 3.25 -2.87
CA LEU A 65 -9.85 2.64 -1.58
C LEU A 65 -10.43 3.51 -0.44
N PRO A 66 -10.92 2.89 0.66
CA PRO A 66 -11.45 3.65 1.78
C PRO A 66 -10.38 4.54 2.44
N GLU A 67 -10.71 5.80 2.63
CA GLU A 67 -9.83 6.81 3.24
C GLU A 67 -10.56 7.60 4.34
N SER A 68 -9.79 8.39 5.09
CA SER A 68 -10.30 9.23 6.17
C SER A 68 -11.12 8.48 7.24
N ILE A 69 -10.79 7.21 7.48
CA ILE A 69 -11.56 6.35 8.41
C ILE A 69 -11.16 6.67 9.84
N SER A 70 -12.08 7.20 10.65
CA SER A 70 -11.78 7.45 12.06
C SER A 70 -11.46 6.15 12.82
N ALA A 71 -10.71 6.23 13.92
CA ALA A 71 -10.42 5.04 14.74
C ALA A 71 -11.70 4.33 15.24
N ALA A 72 -12.77 5.08 15.50
CA ALA A 72 -14.05 4.53 15.93
C ALA A 72 -14.73 3.76 14.78
N GLU A 73 -14.73 4.32 13.57
CA GLU A 73 -15.28 3.67 12.37
C GLU A 73 -14.45 2.47 11.96
N PHE A 74 -13.12 2.58 12.03
CA PHE A 74 -12.22 1.46 11.75
C PHE A 74 -12.54 0.28 12.65
N ARG A 75 -12.66 0.51 13.97
CA ARG A 75 -13.04 -0.54 14.92
C ARG A 75 -14.44 -1.09 14.66
N ARG A 76 -15.40 -0.26 14.23
CA ARG A 76 -16.76 -0.72 13.93
C ARG A 76 -16.83 -1.58 12.65
N GLN A 77 -16.13 -1.16 11.60
CA GLN A 77 -16.20 -1.80 10.27
C GLN A 77 -15.22 -2.96 10.13
N PHE A 78 -14.01 -2.79 10.66
CA PHE A 78 -12.91 -3.74 10.50
C PHE A 78 -12.54 -4.42 11.81
N GLY A 79 -12.89 -3.89 12.98
CA GLY A 79 -12.49 -4.46 14.27
C GLY A 79 -11.01 -4.24 14.57
N ASN A 80 -10.13 -4.97 13.87
CA ASN A 80 -8.69 -4.89 13.93
C ASN A 80 -8.05 -5.31 12.60
N THR A 81 -6.72 -5.16 12.48
CA THR A 81 -5.94 -5.53 11.29
C THR A 81 -5.89 -7.03 11.01
N GLY A 82 -6.31 -7.87 11.97
CA GLY A 82 -6.44 -9.32 11.81
C GLY A 82 -7.85 -9.77 11.40
N SER A 83 -8.77 -8.85 11.10
CA SER A 83 -10.13 -9.23 10.71
C SER A 83 -10.21 -9.68 9.25
N PRO A 84 -11.21 -10.50 8.90
CA PRO A 84 -11.48 -10.84 7.50
C PRO A 84 -11.71 -9.62 6.61
N ALA A 85 -12.45 -8.61 7.09
CA ALA A 85 -12.77 -7.42 6.31
C ALA A 85 -11.53 -6.57 6.00
N TYR A 86 -10.64 -6.39 6.98
CA TYR A 86 -9.37 -5.71 6.75
C TYR A 86 -8.50 -6.49 5.77
N ARG A 87 -8.37 -7.81 6.01
CA ARG A 87 -7.58 -8.70 5.16
C ARG A 87 -8.04 -8.69 3.71
N GLN A 88 -9.35 -8.68 3.46
CA GLN A 88 -9.91 -8.61 2.10
C GLN A 88 -9.41 -7.38 1.35
N LEU A 89 -9.46 -6.19 1.97
CA LEU A 89 -8.96 -4.97 1.34
C LEU A 89 -7.45 -4.99 1.15
N THR A 90 -6.69 -5.47 2.13
CA THR A 90 -5.23 -5.57 1.97
C THR A 90 -4.84 -6.59 0.90
N THR A 91 -5.54 -7.72 0.81
CA THR A 91 -5.31 -8.71 -0.25
C THR A 91 -5.64 -8.14 -1.62
N GLU A 92 -6.68 -7.32 -1.73
CA GLU A 92 -6.98 -6.62 -2.98
C GLU A 92 -5.88 -5.62 -3.36
N ILE A 93 -5.33 -4.88 -2.41
CA ILE A 93 -4.17 -4.01 -2.64
C ILE A 93 -2.97 -4.81 -3.15
N GLU A 94 -2.62 -5.92 -2.49
CA GLU A 94 -1.52 -6.79 -2.95
C GLU A 94 -1.79 -7.34 -4.35
N ARG A 95 -3.02 -7.79 -4.63
CA ARG A 95 -3.41 -8.28 -5.95
C ARG A 95 -3.26 -7.22 -7.04
N ARG A 96 -3.59 -5.96 -6.73
CA ARG A 96 -3.41 -4.83 -7.66
C ARG A 96 -1.94 -4.52 -7.90
N LEU A 97 -1.10 -4.58 -6.85
CA LEU A 97 0.35 -4.43 -6.98
C LEU A 97 0.96 -5.56 -7.82
N ASP A 98 0.57 -6.81 -7.58
CA ASP A 98 1.04 -7.98 -8.33
C ASP A 98 0.63 -7.93 -9.81
N ALA A 99 -0.42 -7.17 -10.14
CA ALA A 99 -0.84 -6.98 -11.53
C ALA A 99 0.03 -5.98 -12.29
N LEU A 100 0.79 -5.13 -11.61
CA LEU A 100 1.67 -4.14 -12.24
C LEU A 100 2.88 -4.85 -12.86
N PRO A 101 3.22 -4.57 -14.14
CA PRO A 101 4.38 -5.18 -14.80
C PRO A 101 5.68 -5.04 -14.02
N LEU A 102 5.84 -3.95 -13.28
CA LEU A 102 7.01 -3.68 -12.45
C LEU A 102 7.22 -4.74 -11.35
N TYR A 103 6.15 -5.14 -10.67
CA TYR A 103 6.22 -6.02 -9.49
C TYR A 103 5.91 -7.48 -9.79
N LYS A 104 5.53 -7.83 -11.02
CA LYS A 104 5.25 -9.22 -11.38
C LYS A 104 6.48 -10.10 -11.08
N PRO A 105 6.32 -11.23 -10.37
CA PRO A 105 7.35 -12.25 -10.30
C PRO A 105 7.54 -12.89 -11.69
N GLU A 106 8.76 -13.32 -11.99
CA GLU A 106 9.11 -14.03 -13.24
C GLU A 106 8.45 -15.41 -13.34
#